data_AF-R7UBJ5-F1
#
_entry.id   AF-R7UBJ5-F1
#
_cell.length_a   1.000
_cell.length_b   1.000
_cell.length_c   1.000
_cell.angle_alpha   90.00
_cell.angle_beta   90.00
_cell.angle_gamma   90.00
#
_symmetry.space_group_name_H-M   'P 1'
#
loop_
_entity.id
_entity.type
_entity.pdbx_description
1 polymer ?
#
loop_
_entity_poly.entity_id
_entity_poly.type
_entity_poly.pdbx_seq_one_letter_code
_entity_poly.pdbx_strand_id
1 'polypeptide(L)'
;MGRKASLTPTKRAQIVALNDLGYSERKIAMKLTCSKTAVHTALANHRVRGSYTDQKRTGRPRKTTPQDDRVIRRAVVKSPSSSLTKLRSILLDRGVRLDKSTISRRYSGVVGGSGWWMSVVGPKDARLEIVWAMPGYYL
;
A
#
# COMPACT_ATOMS: atom_id res chain seq x y z
N MET A 1 11.94 21.04 11.09
CA MET A 1 11.98 21.32 9.63
C MET A 1 12.26 20.03 8.87
N GLY A 2 11.44 19.67 7.89
CA GLY A 2 11.60 18.45 7.09
C GLY A 2 12.66 18.58 5.99
N ARG A 3 13.18 17.45 5.47
CA ARG A 3 14.05 17.45 4.30
C ARG A 3 13.30 17.94 3.06
N LYS A 4 13.98 18.71 2.20
CA LYS A 4 13.43 19.12 0.89
C LYS A 4 13.12 17.90 0.02
N ALA A 5 12.25 18.09 -0.97
CA ALA A 5 11.92 17.08 -1.96
C ALA A 5 13.19 16.54 -2.64
N SER A 6 13.14 15.25 -3.00
CA SER A 6 14.24 14.57 -3.68
C SER A 6 14.44 15.09 -5.11
N LEU A 7 15.64 14.90 -5.66
CA LEU A 7 15.93 15.24 -7.05
C LEU A 7 15.04 14.43 -7.99
N THR A 8 14.57 15.08 -9.06
CA THR A 8 13.83 14.40 -10.13
C THR A 8 14.74 13.39 -10.84
N PRO A 9 14.18 12.30 -11.43
CA PRO A 9 14.97 11.30 -12.15
C PRO A 9 15.82 11.92 -13.27
N THR A 10 15.26 12.89 -14.01
CA THR A 10 15.96 13.63 -15.07
C THR A 10 17.20 14.35 -14.55
N LYS A 11 17.12 15.02 -13.39
CA LYS A 11 18.28 15.68 -12.77
C LYS A 11 19.34 14.68 -12.34
N ARG A 12 18.96 13.48 -11.88
CA ARG A 12 19.93 12.43 -11.52
C ARG A 12 20.65 11.87 -12.74
N ALA A 13 19.94 11.67 -13.84
CA ALA A 13 20.55 11.27 -15.11
C ALA A 13 21.55 12.33 -15.61
N GLN A 14 21.21 13.62 -15.52
CA GLN A 14 22.13 14.72 -15.84
C GLN A 14 23.37 14.73 -14.95
N ILE A 15 23.22 14.45 -13.64
CA ILE A 15 24.36 14.35 -12.71
C ILE A 15 25.31 13.23 -13.13
N VAL A 16 24.77 12.05 -13.47
CA VAL A 16 25.59 10.90 -13.90
C VAL A 16 26.31 11.23 -15.21
N ALA A 17 25.60 11.75 -16.22
CA ALA A 17 26.21 12.14 -17.49
C ALA A 17 27.34 13.19 -17.31
N LEU A 18 27.15 14.19 -16.44
CA LEU A 18 28.20 15.17 -16.15
C LEU A 18 29.38 14.58 -15.37
N ASN A 19 29.14 13.60 -14.51
CA ASN A 19 30.21 12.90 -13.81
C ASN A 19 31.04 12.03 -14.79
N ASP A 20 30.38 11.40 -15.76
CA ASP A 20 31.05 10.60 -16.79
C ASP A 20 31.91 11.46 -17.73
N LEU A 21 31.52 12.72 -17.94
CA LEU A 21 32.33 13.74 -18.62
C LEU A 21 33.50 14.29 -17.77
N GLY A 22 33.69 13.81 -16.54
CA GLY A 22 34.81 14.20 -15.67
C GLY A 22 34.62 15.51 -14.90
N TYR A 23 33.40 16.06 -14.82
CA TYR A 23 33.16 17.25 -14.01
C TYR A 23 33.18 16.92 -12.50
N SER A 24 33.74 17.84 -11.69
CA SER A 24 33.73 17.69 -10.24
C SER A 24 32.33 17.88 -9.64
N GLU A 25 32.02 17.17 -8.54
CA GLU A 25 30.71 17.24 -7.87
C GLU A 25 30.26 18.67 -7.56
N ARG A 26 31.20 19.55 -7.17
CA ARG A 26 30.92 20.96 -6.85
C ARG A 26 30.52 21.75 -8.10
N LYS A 27 31.18 21.51 -9.24
CA LYS A 27 30.85 22.15 -10.52
C LYS A 27 29.50 21.68 -11.05
N ILE A 28 29.19 20.39 -10.88
CA ILE A 28 27.88 19.81 -11.20
C ILE A 28 26.78 20.46 -10.35
N ALA A 29 27.00 20.60 -9.04
CA ALA A 29 26.06 21.22 -8.11
C ALA A 29 25.71 22.68 -8.49
N MET A 30 26.72 23.46 -8.88
CA MET A 30 26.53 24.82 -9.38
C MET A 30 25.72 24.86 -10.67
N LYS A 31 26.02 23.96 -11.63
CA LYS A 31 25.36 23.93 -12.95
C LYS A 31 23.89 23.51 -12.86
N LEU A 32 23.55 22.59 -11.95
CA LEU A 32 22.19 22.03 -11.80
C LEU A 32 21.39 22.65 -10.64
N THR A 33 21.92 23.70 -10.02
CA THR A 33 21.35 24.42 -8.87
C THR A 33 20.88 23.48 -7.76
N CYS A 34 21.76 22.56 -7.36
CA CYS A 34 21.50 21.58 -6.29
C CYS A 34 22.62 21.57 -5.25
N SER A 35 22.40 20.95 -4.10
CA SER A 35 23.44 20.85 -3.08
C SER A 35 24.49 19.82 -3.47
N LYS A 36 25.76 20.03 -3.07
CA LYS A 36 26.85 19.07 -3.24
C LYS A 36 26.50 17.69 -2.65
N THR A 37 25.81 17.67 -1.50
CA THR A 37 25.33 16.44 -0.86
C THR A 37 24.28 15.70 -1.70
N ALA A 38 23.41 16.41 -2.42
CA ALA A 38 22.45 15.81 -3.32
C ALA A 38 23.14 15.17 -4.54
N VAL A 39 24.19 15.80 -5.08
CA VAL A 39 25.02 15.23 -6.15
C VAL A 39 25.71 13.95 -5.67
N HIS A 40 26.40 14.02 -4.54
CA HIS A 40 27.11 12.88 -3.98
C HIS A 40 26.19 11.68 -3.69
N THR A 41 25.04 11.93 -3.07
CA THR A 41 24.06 10.86 -2.78
C THR A 41 23.44 10.28 -4.04
N ALA A 42 23.21 11.09 -5.08
CA ALA A 42 22.73 10.59 -6.37
C ALA A 42 23.74 9.66 -7.04
N LEU A 43 25.03 10.03 -7.06
CA LEU A 43 26.11 9.20 -7.61
C LEU A 43 26.30 7.91 -6.80
N ALA A 44 26.32 8.00 -5.47
CA ALA A 44 26.45 6.83 -4.61
C ALA A 44 25.28 5.85 -4.79
N ASN A 45 24.04 6.34 -4.83
CA ASN A 45 22.87 5.52 -5.08
C ASN A 45 22.90 4.89 -6.47
N HIS A 46 23.35 5.64 -7.49
CA HIS A 46 23.47 5.12 -8.86
C HIS A 46 24.52 4.00 -8.95
N ARG A 47 25.68 4.15 -8.30
CA ARG A 47 26.71 3.09 -8.26
C ARG A 47 26.21 1.80 -7.62
N VAL A 48 25.41 1.90 -6.56
CA VAL A 48 24.90 0.72 -5.84
C VAL A 48 23.70 0.08 -6.55
N ARG A 49 22.80 0.88 -7.13
CA ARG A 49 21.47 0.41 -7.58
C ARG A 49 21.27 0.47 -9.10
N GLY A 50 22.06 1.27 -9.83
CA GLY A 50 21.88 1.53 -11.26
C GLY A 50 20.59 2.26 -11.65
N SER A 51 19.79 2.72 -10.68
CA SER A 51 18.49 3.37 -10.95
C SER A 51 18.52 4.87 -10.64
N TYR A 52 17.81 5.63 -11.47
CA TYR A 52 17.56 7.07 -11.31
C TYR A 52 16.27 7.38 -10.54
N THR A 53 15.45 6.37 -10.22
CA THR A 53 14.19 6.56 -9.52
C THR A 53 14.35 6.40 -8.01
N ASP A 54 13.47 7.06 -7.26
CA ASP A 54 13.38 6.81 -5.82
C ASP A 54 12.74 5.46 -5.55
N GLN A 55 13.27 4.77 -4.55
CA GLN A 55 12.64 3.56 -4.06
C GLN A 55 11.35 3.91 -3.33
N LYS A 56 10.35 3.06 -3.55
CA LYS A 56 9.15 3.08 -2.72
C LYS A 56 9.55 2.87 -1.27
N ARG A 57 9.16 3.81 -0.40
CA ARG A 57 9.35 3.66 1.04
C ARG A 57 8.51 2.47 1.52
N THR A 58 9.08 1.63 2.37
CA THR A 58 8.42 0.44 2.94
C THR A 58 7.21 0.80 3.81
N GLY A 59 7.12 2.06 4.25
CA GLY A 59 6.05 2.52 5.13
C GLY A 59 6.08 1.83 6.48
N ARG A 60 5.07 2.10 7.32
CA ARG A 60 4.94 1.42 8.61
C ARG A 60 4.39 0.01 8.41
N PRO A 61 5.01 -1.04 9.00
CA PRO A 61 4.45 -2.38 8.94
C PRO A 61 3.04 -2.40 9.55
N ARG A 62 2.18 -3.24 8.97
CA ARG A 62 0.78 -3.39 9.41
C ARG A 62 0.74 -4.20 10.70
N LYS A 63 -0.30 -3.96 11.52
CA LYS A 63 -0.63 -4.82 12.67
C LYS A 63 -1.17 -6.19 12.26
N THR A 64 -1.74 -6.28 11.05
CA THR A 64 -2.28 -7.53 10.51
C THR A 64 -1.26 -8.23 9.66
N THR A 65 -1.23 -9.56 9.77
CA THR A 65 -0.48 -10.43 8.86
C THR A 65 -1.32 -10.78 7.63
N PRO A 66 -0.71 -11.24 6.53
CA PRO A 66 -1.46 -11.76 5.38
C PRO A 66 -2.37 -12.95 5.73
N GLN A 67 -2.04 -13.70 6.79
CA GLN A 67 -2.87 -14.80 7.28
C GLN A 67 -4.13 -14.28 7.98
N ASP A 68 -4.02 -13.24 8.80
CA ASP A 68 -5.18 -12.60 9.44
C ASP A 68 -6.14 -12.04 8.38
N ASP A 69 -5.59 -11.38 7.36
CA ASP A 69 -6.39 -10.85 6.26
C ASP A 69 -7.10 -11.98 5.47
N ARG A 70 -6.51 -13.18 5.37
CA ARG A 70 -7.17 -14.37 4.79
C ARG A 70 -8.27 -14.93 5.68
N VAL A 71 -8.14 -14.84 7.00
CA VAL A 71 -9.17 -15.29 7.96
C VAL A 71 -10.38 -14.36 7.87
N ILE A 72 -10.15 -13.04 7.86
CA ILE A 72 -11.20 -12.05 7.70
C ILE A 72 -11.97 -12.31 6.40
N ARG A 73 -11.25 -12.50 5.28
CA ARG A 73 -11.86 -12.83 3.99
C ARG A 73 -12.73 -14.08 4.03
N ARG A 74 -12.23 -15.18 4.62
CA ARG A 74 -12.99 -16.43 4.74
C ARG A 74 -14.24 -16.29 5.60
N ALA A 75 -14.14 -15.57 6.71
CA ALA A 75 -15.29 -15.34 7.61
C ALA A 75 -16.39 -14.52 6.92
N VAL A 76 -16.00 -13.52 6.12
CA VAL A 76 -16.92 -12.69 5.34
C VAL A 76 -17.59 -13.48 4.23
N VAL A 77 -16.83 -14.26 3.46
CA VAL A 77 -17.40 -15.09 2.37
C VAL A 77 -18.38 -16.13 2.93
N LYS A 78 -18.07 -16.74 4.07
CA LYS A 78 -18.96 -17.72 4.72
C LYS A 78 -20.24 -17.08 5.27
N SER A 79 -20.17 -15.83 5.71
CA SER A 79 -21.30 -15.14 6.33
C SER A 79 -21.23 -13.65 6.02
N PRO A 80 -21.78 -13.22 4.87
CA PRO A 80 -21.65 -11.85 4.38
C PRO A 80 -22.24 -10.79 5.32
N SER A 81 -23.26 -11.14 6.10
CA SER A 81 -23.90 -10.28 7.11
C SER A 81 -23.19 -10.28 8.48
N SER A 82 -21.98 -10.81 8.57
CA SER A 82 -21.25 -10.89 9.84
C SER A 82 -20.92 -9.51 10.41
N SER A 83 -21.31 -9.28 11.67
CA SER A 83 -20.95 -8.07 12.40
C SER A 83 -19.42 -7.98 12.63
N LEU A 84 -18.88 -6.77 12.54
CA LEU A 84 -17.48 -6.46 12.84
C LEU A 84 -17.06 -6.89 14.25
N THR A 85 -18.01 -6.95 15.20
CA THR A 85 -17.74 -7.42 16.56
C THR A 85 -17.37 -8.91 16.58
N LYS A 86 -18.02 -9.73 15.74
CA LYS A 86 -17.74 -11.16 15.60
C LYS A 86 -16.41 -11.41 14.91
N LEU A 87 -16.07 -10.61 13.91
CA LEU A 87 -14.74 -10.66 13.28
C LEU A 87 -13.64 -10.27 14.25
N ARG A 88 -13.92 -9.29 15.13
CA ARG A 88 -12.99 -8.88 16.17
C ARG A 88 -12.74 -10.01 17.17
N SER A 89 -13.77 -10.72 17.64
CA SER A 89 -13.57 -11.84 18.58
C SER A 89 -12.69 -12.94 17.97
N ILE A 90 -12.94 -13.33 16.71
CA ILE A 90 -12.14 -14.34 15.99
C ILE A 90 -10.64 -13.94 15.91
N LEU A 91 -10.35 -12.64 15.77
CA LEU A 91 -8.98 -12.13 15.72
C LEU A 91 -8.36 -11.98 17.12
N LEU A 92 -9.16 -11.67 18.13
CA LEU A 92 -8.73 -11.67 19.53
C LEU A 92 -8.32 -13.07 19.98
N ASP A 93 -9.06 -14.10 19.59
CA ASP A 93 -8.73 -15.51 19.88
C ASP A 93 -7.39 -15.92 19.25
N ARG A 94 -6.99 -15.25 18.15
CA ARG A 94 -5.67 -15.39 17.51
C ARG A 94 -4.58 -14.52 18.12
N GLY A 95 -4.88 -13.75 19.16
CA GLY A 95 -3.95 -12.83 19.82
C GLY A 95 -3.79 -11.46 19.13
N VAL A 96 -4.55 -11.18 18.07
CA VAL A 96 -4.43 -9.93 17.31
C VAL A 96 -5.50 -8.92 17.77
N ARG A 97 -5.10 -7.97 18.61
CA ARG A 97 -5.98 -6.89 19.09
C ARG A 97 -6.12 -5.77 18.06
N LEU A 98 -7.23 -5.77 17.33
CA LEU A 98 -7.58 -4.73 16.36
C LEU A 98 -8.80 -3.92 16.79
N ASP A 99 -8.86 -2.70 16.26
CA ASP A 99 -10.06 -1.87 16.29
C ASP A 99 -11.00 -2.19 15.11
N LYS A 100 -12.30 -1.96 15.29
CA LYS A 100 -13.35 -2.20 14.28
C LYS A 100 -13.06 -1.42 12.99
N SER A 101 -12.52 -0.20 13.08
CA SER A 101 -12.12 0.60 11.91
C SER A 101 -11.00 -0.06 11.08
N THR A 102 -10.11 -0.79 11.75
CA THR A 102 -9.02 -1.52 11.10
C THR A 102 -9.55 -2.76 10.38
N ILE A 103 -10.49 -3.47 11.00
CA ILE A 103 -11.18 -4.62 10.38
C ILE A 103 -12.03 -4.16 9.19
N SER A 104 -12.76 -3.05 9.31
CA SER A 104 -13.55 -2.47 8.21
C SER A 104 -12.68 -2.14 6.99
N ARG A 105 -11.53 -1.48 7.20
CA ARG A 105 -10.57 -1.22 6.10
C ARG A 105 -10.03 -2.49 5.42
N ARG A 106 -10.06 -3.64 6.09
CA ARG A 106 -9.72 -4.94 5.49
C ARG A 106 -10.88 -5.53 4.72
N TYR A 107 -12.10 -5.39 5.24
CA TYR A 107 -13.33 -5.80 4.59
C TYR A 107 -13.58 -5.07 3.27
N SER A 108 -13.39 -3.74 3.22
CA SER A 108 -13.70 -2.92 2.03
C SER A 108 -12.90 -3.25 0.78
N GLY A 109 -11.76 -3.94 0.88
CA GLY A 109 -10.93 -4.32 -0.27
C GLY A 109 -11.29 -5.67 -0.90
N VAL A 110 -12.28 -6.39 -0.34
CA VAL A 110 -12.67 -7.75 -0.77
C VAL A 110 -13.86 -7.73 -1.72
N VAL A 111 -14.73 -6.72 -1.59
CA VAL A 111 -15.92 -6.52 -2.43
C VAL A 111 -15.56 -5.52 -3.53
N GLY A 112 -14.81 -5.98 -4.52
CA GLY A 112 -14.52 -5.22 -5.72
C GLY A 112 -15.75 -5.16 -6.62
N GLY A 113 -16.56 -4.11 -6.49
CA GLY A 113 -17.67 -3.84 -7.41
C GLY A 113 -18.71 -2.90 -6.81
N SER A 114 -18.52 -1.59 -7.05
CA SER A 114 -19.52 -0.52 -7.04
C SER A 114 -20.50 -0.39 -5.86
N GLY A 115 -20.40 0.74 -5.16
CA GLY A 115 -21.56 1.49 -4.66
C GLY A 115 -22.18 0.99 -3.36
N TRP A 116 -22.12 1.84 -2.33
CA TRP A 116 -23.27 2.12 -1.46
C TRP A 116 -24.22 0.96 -1.13
N TRP A 117 -23.93 0.19 -0.09
CA TRP A 117 -24.96 -0.58 0.62
C TRP A 117 -24.68 -0.57 2.13
N MET A 118 -24.83 0.60 2.74
CA MET A 118 -25.26 0.69 4.14
C MET A 118 -26.30 1.81 4.22
N SER A 119 -27.51 1.50 3.75
CA SER A 119 -28.76 2.06 4.26
C SER A 119 -29.89 1.19 3.77
N VAL A 120 -30.44 0.34 4.64
CA VAL A 120 -31.88 0.17 4.89
C VAL A 120 -32.00 -0.71 6.13
N VAL A 121 -32.55 -0.11 7.18
CA VAL A 121 -33.24 -0.80 8.26
C VAL A 121 -34.47 -1.48 7.65
N GLY A 122 -34.60 -2.81 7.72
CA GLY A 122 -35.78 -3.54 7.22
C GLY A 122 -35.68 -5.05 7.48
N PRO A 123 -36.81 -5.76 7.68
CA PRO A 123 -37.00 -6.70 8.78
C PRO A 123 -36.49 -8.13 8.55
N LYS A 124 -36.31 -8.81 9.69
CA LYS A 124 -36.10 -10.26 9.85
C LYS A 124 -37.21 -11.00 9.08
N ASP A 125 -36.85 -12.07 8.37
CA ASP A 125 -37.76 -12.99 7.66
C ASP A 125 -38.15 -12.59 6.22
N ALA A 126 -37.28 -12.93 5.27
CA ALA A 126 -37.71 -13.20 3.89
C ALA A 126 -36.82 -14.29 3.28
N ARG A 127 -37.38 -15.51 3.19
CA ARG A 127 -36.87 -16.63 2.41
C ARG A 127 -36.95 -16.25 0.93
N LEU A 128 -35.82 -16.03 0.26
CA LEU A 128 -35.78 -16.00 -1.20
C LEU A 128 -34.50 -16.69 -1.68
N GLU A 129 -34.71 -17.78 -2.39
CA GLU A 129 -33.68 -18.55 -3.09
C GLU A 129 -32.96 -17.64 -4.08
N ILE A 130 -31.64 -17.55 -3.94
CA ILE A 130 -30.79 -16.92 -4.95
C ILE A 130 -29.91 -18.03 -5.54
N VAL A 131 -30.32 -18.46 -6.72
CA VAL A 131 -29.58 -19.35 -7.62
C VAL A 131 -28.21 -18.72 -7.89
N TRP A 132 -27.16 -19.49 -7.62
CA TRP A 132 -25.77 -19.09 -7.75
C TRP A 132 -25.37 -18.95 -9.23
N ALA A 133 -25.07 -17.75 -9.69
CA ALA A 133 -24.20 -17.55 -10.85
C ALA A 133 -22.79 -17.21 -10.35
N MET A 134 -21.97 -18.25 -10.15
CA MET A 134 -20.52 -18.10 -9.92
C MET A 134 -19.83 -17.76 -11.24
N PRO A 135 -19.14 -16.61 -11.40
CA PRO A 135 -18.12 -16.49 -12.43
C PRO A 135 -16.89 -17.27 -11.95
N GLY A 136 -16.48 -18.24 -12.76
CA GLY A 136 -15.48 -19.23 -12.44
C GLY A 136 -14.13 -18.66 -12.03
N TYR A 137 -13.61 -19.21 -10.94
CA TYR A 137 -12.18 -19.31 -10.66
C TYR A 137 -11.93 -20.70 -10.05
N TYR A 138 -11.78 -21.68 -10.93
CA TYR A 138 -11.03 -22.90 -10.64
C TYR A 138 -9.74 -22.85 -11.48
N LEU A 139 -8.64 -23.17 -10.80
CA LEU A 139 -7.21 -23.16 -11.20
C LEU A 139 -6.48 -21.83 -10.96
#